data_AF-A0A382W9M1-F1
#
_entry.id   AF-A0A382W9M1-F1
#
_cell.length_a   1.000
_cell.length_b   1.000
_cell.length_c   1.000
_cell.angle_alpha   90.00
_cell.angle_beta   90.00
_cell.angle_gamma   90.00
#
_symmetry.space_group_name_H-M   'P 1'
#
loop_
_entity.id
_entity.type
_entity.pdbx_description
1 polymer ?
#
loop_
_entity_poly.entity_id
_entity_poly.type
_entity_poly.pdbx_seq_one_letter_code
_entity_poly.pdbx_strand_id
1 'polypeptide(L)'
;MVTARRLATWLMAQPWCGVLTASDAVSGIVGTLPASLVGDEGPRTPELTMSFRWESADNEAGYPGMVYSTYGEPGTGQHGSMSRHEMNNILFAGGPSFRSDLRTEVPSGNLDLAPTILRILGISGDGDMHGRVLEESLTGGDDMDWTSEVHYAEISLGEEIYRQQIKVSTVGSTSYVDEGNRVI
;
A
#
# COMPACT_ATOMS: atom_id res chain seq x y z
N MET A 1 -23.34 8.47 6.82
CA MET A 1 -23.71 7.07 6.50
C MET A 1 -24.49 6.87 5.18
N VAL A 2 -25.72 7.39 4.99
CA VAL A 2 -26.49 7.11 3.74
C VAL A 2 -25.77 7.62 2.48
N THR A 3 -25.22 8.83 2.53
CA THR A 3 -24.47 9.42 1.41
C THR A 3 -23.21 8.61 1.07
N ALA A 4 -22.37 8.31 2.06
CA ALA A 4 -21.15 7.51 1.88
C ALA A 4 -21.46 6.14 1.28
N ARG A 5 -22.49 5.43 1.77
CA ARG A 5 -22.91 4.15 1.20
C ARG A 5 -23.31 4.27 -0.27
N ARG A 6 -24.12 5.28 -0.63
CA ARG A 6 -24.54 5.51 -2.02
C ARG A 6 -23.35 5.84 -2.92
N LEU A 7 -22.41 6.64 -2.43
CA LEU A 7 -21.19 6.98 -3.15
C LEU A 7 -20.31 5.74 -3.36
N ALA A 8 -20.10 4.93 -2.32
CA ALA A 8 -19.33 3.70 -2.41
C ALA A 8 -19.93 2.73 -3.43
N THR A 9 -21.25 2.49 -3.39
CA THR A 9 -21.95 1.67 -4.39
C THR A 9 -21.77 2.21 -5.80
N TRP A 10 -21.87 3.53 -5.99
CA TRP A 10 -21.66 4.15 -7.29
C TRP A 10 -20.22 4.01 -7.78
N LEU A 11 -19.22 4.23 -6.91
CA LEU A 11 -17.80 4.06 -7.23
C LEU A 11 -17.49 2.62 -7.64
N MET A 12 -17.92 1.63 -6.85
CA MET A 12 -17.68 0.21 -7.12
C MET A 12 -18.27 -0.27 -8.46
N ALA A 13 -19.31 0.41 -8.97
CA ALA A 13 -19.89 0.14 -10.29
C ALA A 13 -19.03 0.68 -11.46
N GLN A 14 -18.04 1.54 -11.19
CA GLN A 14 -17.23 2.15 -12.25
C GLN A 14 -16.08 1.24 -12.69
N PRO A 15 -15.76 1.19 -13.99
CA PRO A 15 -14.69 0.34 -14.51
C PRO A 15 -13.30 0.75 -14.00
N TRP A 16 -13.13 2.02 -13.65
CA TRP A 16 -11.89 2.58 -13.14
C TRP A 16 -11.71 2.45 -11.62
N CYS A 17 -12.74 2.02 -10.89
CA CYS A 17 -12.62 1.81 -9.44
C CYS A 17 -11.75 0.57 -9.17
N GLY A 18 -10.63 0.79 -8.48
CA GLY A 18 -9.75 -0.25 -7.96
C GLY A 18 -10.16 -0.59 -6.54
N VAL A 19 -9.26 -0.33 -5.59
CA VAL A 19 -9.51 -0.49 -4.15
C VAL A 19 -10.39 0.63 -3.62
N LEU A 20 -11.27 0.31 -2.69
CA LEU A 20 -12.08 1.26 -1.93
C LEU A 20 -12.00 0.92 -0.43
N THR A 21 -11.43 1.81 0.36
CA THR A 21 -11.38 1.71 1.81
C THR A 21 -12.35 2.67 2.48
N ALA A 22 -12.81 2.32 3.69
CA ALA A 22 -13.71 3.11 4.50
C ALA A 22 -13.08 3.39 5.87
N SER A 23 -13.17 4.65 6.32
CA SER A 23 -12.79 5.02 7.69
C SER A 23 -13.75 4.45 8.72
N ASP A 24 -13.33 4.45 9.98
CA ASP A 24 -14.15 4.03 11.12
C ASP A 24 -15.48 4.80 11.21
N ALA A 25 -15.47 6.08 10.81
CA ALA A 25 -16.66 6.96 10.82
C ALA A 25 -17.79 6.48 9.91
N VAL A 26 -17.48 5.69 8.88
CA VAL A 26 -18.47 5.09 7.96
C VAL A 26 -18.26 3.59 7.80
N SER A 27 -17.67 2.94 8.81
CA SER A 27 -17.43 1.49 8.83
C SER A 27 -18.69 0.66 8.54
N GLY A 28 -18.49 -0.54 8.01
CA GLY A 28 -19.58 -1.48 7.67
C GLY A 28 -20.26 -1.23 6.32
N ILE A 29 -19.67 -0.42 5.42
CA ILE A 29 -20.08 -0.39 4.02
C ILE A 29 -19.63 -1.70 3.36
N VAL A 30 -20.59 -2.50 2.88
CA VAL A 30 -20.32 -3.76 2.18
C VAL A 30 -19.51 -3.47 0.91
N GLY A 31 -18.50 -4.29 0.65
CA GLY A 31 -17.58 -4.12 -0.48
C GLY A 31 -16.37 -3.23 -0.19
N THR A 32 -16.26 -2.58 0.97
CA THR A 32 -15.06 -1.82 1.38
C THR A 32 -14.17 -2.60 2.34
N LEU A 33 -12.87 -2.27 2.37
CA LEU A 33 -11.94 -2.67 3.43
C LEU A 33 -11.69 -1.50 4.41
N PRO A 34 -11.19 -1.73 5.63
CA PRO A 34 -10.90 -0.64 6.58
C PRO A 34 -9.77 0.27 6.09
N ALA A 35 -9.87 1.58 6.31
CA ALA A 35 -8.79 2.53 6.01
C ALA A 35 -7.52 2.27 6.85
N SER A 36 -7.69 1.75 8.07
CA SER A 36 -6.56 1.34 8.93
C SER A 36 -5.70 0.24 8.33
N LEU A 37 -6.26 -0.60 7.44
CA LEU A 37 -5.51 -1.64 6.74
C LEU A 37 -4.38 -1.08 5.86
N VAL A 38 -4.56 0.14 5.36
CA VAL A 38 -3.60 0.82 4.48
C VAL A 38 -2.89 1.99 5.16
N GLY A 39 -3.03 2.12 6.49
CA GLY A 39 -2.41 3.20 7.27
C GLY A 39 -3.04 4.58 7.07
N ASP A 40 -4.24 4.65 6.50
CA ASP A 40 -4.91 5.93 6.20
C ASP A 40 -5.76 6.46 7.36
N GLU A 41 -6.07 5.63 8.38
CA GLU A 41 -6.94 6.02 9.50
C GLU A 41 -6.26 7.02 10.45
N GLY A 42 -7.03 7.98 10.97
CA GLY A 42 -6.53 9.10 11.74
C GLY A 42 -7.39 10.37 11.69
N PRO A 43 -6.94 11.48 12.29
CA PRO A 43 -7.76 12.68 12.49
C PRO A 43 -8.22 13.40 11.22
N ARG A 44 -7.65 13.05 10.06
CA ARG A 44 -7.92 13.69 8.76
C ARG A 44 -8.37 12.70 7.69
N THR A 45 -8.67 11.47 8.06
CA THR A 45 -9.04 10.41 7.14
C THR A 45 -10.34 10.77 6.42
N PRO A 46 -10.42 10.62 5.10
CA PRO A 46 -11.68 10.79 4.39
C PRO A 46 -12.66 9.67 4.77
N GLU A 47 -13.96 9.90 4.59
CA GLU A 47 -14.95 8.83 4.79
C GLU A 47 -14.63 7.61 3.91
N LEU A 48 -14.21 7.85 2.67
CA LEU A 48 -13.81 6.84 1.69
C LEU A 48 -12.49 7.25 1.02
N THR A 49 -11.55 6.30 0.88
CA THR A 49 -10.37 6.44 0.00
C THR A 49 -10.48 5.45 -1.15
N MET A 50 -10.17 5.88 -2.37
CA MET A 50 -10.18 5.02 -3.55
C MET A 50 -8.84 5.08 -4.28
N SER A 51 -8.29 3.91 -4.60
CA SER A 51 -7.24 3.78 -5.61
C SER A 51 -7.86 3.40 -6.96
N PHE A 52 -7.33 3.96 -8.04
CA PHE A 52 -7.69 3.52 -9.39
C PHE A 52 -7.34 2.05 -9.62
N ARG A 53 -8.15 1.41 -10.46
CA ARG A 53 -7.84 0.10 -11.04
C ARG A 53 -6.59 0.23 -11.91
N TRP A 54 -5.74 -0.78 -11.84
CA TRP A 54 -4.51 -0.84 -12.64
C TRP A 54 -4.34 -2.23 -13.26
N GLU A 55 -3.43 -2.35 -14.21
CA GLU A 55 -3.02 -3.60 -14.84
C GLU A 55 -1.52 -3.61 -15.12
N SER A 56 -0.95 -4.80 -15.29
CA SER A 56 0.49 -4.97 -15.57
C SER A 56 0.81 -5.06 -17.05
N ALA A 57 -0.13 -4.68 -17.93
CA ALA A 57 0.14 -4.63 -19.35
C ALA A 57 1.24 -3.61 -19.66
N ASP A 58 2.00 -3.87 -20.72
CA ASP A 58 2.98 -2.94 -21.24
C ASP A 58 2.31 -1.83 -22.03
N ASN A 59 2.81 -0.60 -21.90
CA ASN A 59 2.46 0.49 -22.79
C ASN A 59 3.13 0.34 -24.18
N GLU A 60 2.84 1.25 -25.11
CA GLU A 60 3.40 1.23 -26.47
C GLU A 60 4.95 1.28 -26.52
N ALA A 61 5.58 1.77 -25.46
CA ALA A 61 7.04 1.82 -25.31
C ALA A 61 7.63 0.61 -24.56
N GLY A 62 6.81 -0.39 -24.19
CA GLY A 62 7.25 -1.62 -23.53
C GLY A 62 7.45 -1.51 -22.02
N TYR A 63 6.91 -0.47 -21.37
CA TYR A 63 6.96 -0.33 -19.91
C TYR A 63 5.68 -0.88 -19.26
N PRO A 64 5.79 -1.79 -18.29
CA PRO A 64 4.63 -2.37 -17.60
C PRO A 64 4.01 -1.36 -16.63
N GLY A 65 2.71 -1.51 -16.40
CA GLY A 65 1.97 -0.73 -15.41
C GLY A 65 1.11 0.33 -16.06
N MET A 66 -0.18 0.04 -16.16
CA MET A 66 -1.20 0.94 -16.71
C MET A 66 -2.24 1.20 -15.62
N VAL A 67 -2.63 2.46 -15.47
CA VAL A 67 -3.60 2.90 -14.45
C VAL A 67 -4.54 3.94 -15.02
N TYR A 68 -5.79 3.96 -14.54
CA TYR A 68 -6.68 5.09 -14.83
C TYR A 68 -6.17 6.37 -14.18
N SER A 69 -6.36 7.50 -14.84
CA SER A 69 -5.95 8.82 -14.33
C SER A 69 -7.11 9.81 -14.38
N THR A 70 -7.10 10.79 -13.46
CA THR A 70 -8.04 11.92 -13.47
C THR A 70 -7.62 13.03 -14.43
N TYR A 71 -6.35 13.08 -14.83
CA TYR A 71 -5.79 14.09 -15.73
C TYR A 71 -4.49 13.62 -16.38
N GLY A 72 -4.01 14.38 -17.37
CA GLY A 72 -2.79 14.06 -18.11
C GLY A 72 -3.07 13.27 -19.39
N GLU A 73 -2.13 13.32 -20.32
CA GLU A 73 -2.22 12.60 -21.59
C GLU A 73 -1.72 11.15 -21.42
N PRO A 74 -2.24 10.19 -22.20
CA PRO A 74 -1.70 8.83 -22.22
C PRO A 74 -0.17 8.84 -22.44
N GLY A 75 0.55 8.10 -21.60
CA GLY A 75 2.02 7.99 -21.68
C GLY A 75 2.81 9.07 -20.95
N THR A 76 2.17 10.08 -20.30
CA THR A 76 2.91 11.11 -19.55
C THR A 76 3.21 10.74 -18.09
N GLY A 77 2.82 9.54 -17.65
CA GLY A 77 3.02 9.06 -16.28
C GLY A 77 2.13 9.77 -15.25
N GLN A 78 1.75 9.05 -14.21
CA GLN A 78 1.10 9.56 -13.02
C GLN A 78 1.40 8.63 -11.83
N HIS A 79 1.13 9.08 -10.60
CA HIS A 79 1.23 8.28 -9.39
C HIS A 79 -0.02 8.43 -8.49
N GLY A 80 -0.06 7.65 -7.41
CA GLY A 80 -1.10 7.69 -6.39
C GLY A 80 -2.03 6.48 -6.39
N SER A 81 -1.68 5.41 -7.10
CA SER A 81 -2.42 4.14 -7.05
C SER A 81 -1.74 3.11 -6.15
N MET A 82 -2.50 2.11 -5.74
CA MET A 82 -2.00 0.91 -5.06
C MET A 82 -1.43 -0.12 -6.06
N SER A 83 -0.92 0.33 -7.20
CA SER A 83 -0.23 -0.52 -8.16
C SER A 83 1.12 -0.97 -7.61
N ARG A 84 1.47 -2.25 -7.77
CA ARG A 84 2.83 -2.71 -7.43
C ARG A 84 3.90 -1.97 -8.22
N HIS A 85 3.57 -1.44 -9.40
CA HIS A 85 4.49 -0.66 -10.24
C HIS A 85 4.73 0.75 -9.70
N GLU A 86 3.94 1.20 -8.72
CA GLU A 86 4.13 2.47 -8.01
C GLU A 86 4.61 2.26 -6.56
N MET A 87 4.12 1.22 -5.90
CA MET A 87 4.40 0.91 -4.50
C MET A 87 5.78 0.27 -4.29
N ASN A 88 6.23 -0.59 -5.22
CA ASN A 88 7.47 -1.35 -5.08
C ASN A 88 8.68 -0.50 -5.50
N ASN A 89 9.24 0.23 -4.54
CA ASN A 89 10.41 1.08 -4.72
C ASN A 89 11.70 0.35 -4.33
N ILE A 90 12.86 0.88 -4.74
CA ILE A 90 14.18 0.33 -4.41
C ILE A 90 14.88 1.23 -3.39
N LEU A 91 15.34 0.63 -2.29
CA LEU A 91 16.24 1.26 -1.33
C LEU A 91 17.68 0.76 -1.54
N PHE A 92 18.62 1.67 -1.74
CA PHE A 92 20.05 1.39 -1.67
C PHE A 92 20.62 1.95 -0.37
N ALA A 93 21.34 1.12 0.37
CA ALA A 93 22.04 1.51 1.60
C ALA A 93 23.52 1.10 1.50
N GLY A 94 24.40 1.94 2.04
CA GLY A 94 25.84 1.70 1.99
C GLY A 94 26.58 2.49 3.06
N GLY A 95 27.58 1.85 3.68
CA GLY A 95 28.36 2.40 4.78
C GLY A 95 28.81 1.31 5.75
N PRO A 96 29.68 1.63 6.73
CA PRO A 96 30.28 0.65 7.63
C PRO A 96 29.26 -0.07 8.53
N SER A 97 28.08 0.51 8.73
CA SER A 97 27.00 -0.07 9.54
C SER A 97 26.15 -1.09 8.79
N PHE A 98 26.21 -1.12 7.46
CA PHE A 98 25.41 -2.03 6.64
C PHE A 98 26.22 -3.28 6.25
N ARG A 99 25.52 -4.40 6.09
CA ARG A 99 26.09 -5.61 5.52
C ARG A 99 26.46 -5.36 4.05
N SER A 100 27.63 -5.85 3.62
CA SER A 100 28.06 -5.77 2.22
C SER A 100 27.44 -6.88 1.37
N ASP A 101 27.27 -6.64 0.07
CA ASP A 101 26.82 -7.62 -0.92
C ASP A 101 25.46 -8.29 -0.58
N LEU A 102 24.60 -7.57 0.15
CA LEU A 102 23.28 -8.04 0.52
C LEU A 102 22.23 -7.54 -0.48
N ARG A 103 21.44 -8.49 -1.00
CA ARG A 103 20.12 -8.22 -1.56
C ARG A 103 19.09 -8.83 -0.63
N THR A 104 18.14 -8.02 -0.16
CA THR A 104 17.05 -8.46 0.72
C THR A 104 15.71 -8.23 0.02
N GLU A 105 14.79 -9.17 0.21
CA GLU A 105 13.39 -9.06 -0.21
C GLU A 105 12.47 -8.94 1.03
N VAL A 106 13.04 -8.71 2.22
CA VAL A 106 12.25 -8.43 3.44
C VAL A 106 11.50 -7.11 3.22
N PRO A 107 10.17 -7.06 3.45
CA PRO A 107 9.37 -5.86 3.28
C PRO A 107 9.92 -4.69 4.10
N SER A 108 10.00 -3.52 3.47
CA SER A 108 10.44 -2.28 4.08
C SER A 108 9.71 -1.09 3.46
N GLY A 109 9.72 0.05 4.13
CA GLY A 109 9.12 1.28 3.63
C GLY A 109 9.78 2.53 4.19
N ASN A 110 9.35 3.70 3.70
CA ASN A 110 9.93 4.99 4.11
C ASN A 110 9.85 5.24 5.62
N LEU A 111 8.86 4.67 6.30
CA LEU A 111 8.71 4.73 7.76
C LEU A 111 9.89 4.11 8.53
N ASP A 112 10.65 3.22 7.90
CA ASP A 112 11.77 2.50 8.53
C ASP A 112 13.10 3.29 8.45
N LEU A 113 13.16 4.33 7.63
CA LEU A 113 14.39 5.11 7.42
C LEU A 113 14.82 5.83 8.69
N ALA A 114 13.89 6.54 9.33
CA ALA A 114 14.17 7.29 10.56
C ALA A 114 14.67 6.39 11.71
N PRO A 115 13.96 5.31 12.11
CA PRO A 115 14.44 4.43 13.19
C PRO A 115 15.78 3.77 12.84
N THR A 116 16.00 3.38 11.58
CA THR A 116 17.29 2.79 11.15
C THR A 116 18.44 3.80 11.24
N ILE A 117 18.24 5.05 10.81
CA ILE A 117 19.27 6.10 10.90
C ILE A 117 19.59 6.42 12.37
N LEU A 118 18.57 6.57 13.22
CA LEU A 118 18.77 6.83 14.65
C LEU A 118 19.55 5.70 15.32
N ARG A 119 19.24 4.45 14.99
CA ARG A 119 19.96 3.26 15.45
C ARG A 119 21.44 3.28 15.08
N ILE A 120 21.77 3.69 13.85
CA ILE A 120 23.16 3.82 13.37
C ILE A 120 23.90 4.92 14.13
N LEU A 121 23.24 6.04 14.40
CA LEU A 121 23.81 7.19 15.10
C LEU A 121 23.91 6.97 16.63
N GLY A 122 23.38 5.87 17.16
CA GLY A 122 23.32 5.63 18.60
C GLY A 122 22.38 6.60 19.34
N ILE A 123 21.39 7.15 18.64
CA ILE A 123 20.39 8.07 19.18
C ILE A 123 19.15 7.26 19.52
N SER A 124 18.65 7.39 20.74
CA SER A 124 17.35 6.80 21.11
C SER A 124 16.23 7.50 20.35
N GLY A 125 15.40 6.72 19.65
CA GLY A 125 14.15 7.22 19.09
C GLY A 125 13.11 7.41 20.19
N ASP A 126 12.19 8.34 19.95
CA ASP A 126 10.96 8.44 20.73
C ASP A 126 10.00 7.33 20.28
N GLY A 127 9.25 6.72 21.20
CA GLY A 127 8.44 5.51 20.98
C GLY A 127 7.24 5.64 20.03
N ASP A 128 7.12 6.77 19.31
CA ASP A 128 5.96 7.12 18.48
C ASP A 128 6.18 6.83 16.98
N MET A 129 7.27 6.18 16.60
CA MET A 129 7.53 5.79 15.22
C MET A 129 6.83 4.48 14.87
N HIS A 130 6.06 4.49 13.79
CA HIS A 130 5.39 3.29 13.27
C HIS A 130 6.34 2.30 12.57
N GLY A 131 7.51 2.78 12.12
CA GLY A 131 8.50 1.97 11.41
C GLY A 131 9.41 1.21 12.36
N ARG A 132 10.18 0.29 11.78
CA ARG A 132 11.16 -0.55 12.49
C ARG A 132 12.58 -0.23 12.03
N VAL A 133 13.54 -0.63 12.84
CA VAL A 133 14.92 -0.73 12.37
C VAL A 133 15.01 -1.87 11.35
N LEU A 134 15.66 -1.62 10.22
CA LEU A 134 15.99 -2.64 9.21
C LEU A 134 17.20 -3.47 9.67
N GLU A 135 17.06 -4.19 10.79
CA GLU A 135 18.14 -4.98 11.43
C GLU A 135 18.79 -5.97 10.45
N GLU A 136 18.00 -6.55 9.53
CA GLU A 136 18.47 -7.47 8.49
C GLU A 136 19.50 -6.85 7.54
N SER A 137 19.51 -5.51 7.44
CA SER A 137 20.45 -4.75 6.62
C SER A 137 21.73 -4.37 7.37
N LEU A 138 21.72 -4.41 8.70
CA LEU A 138 22.80 -3.92 9.56
C LEU A 138 23.82 -5.03 9.90
N THR A 139 25.08 -4.63 10.00
CA THR A 139 26.16 -5.52 10.46
C THR A 139 25.89 -5.95 11.90
N GLY A 140 25.75 -7.26 12.12
CA GLY A 140 25.44 -7.83 13.43
C GLY A 140 23.98 -7.69 13.87
N GLY A 141 23.10 -7.17 13.01
CA GLY A 141 21.64 -7.27 13.19
C GLY A 141 21.15 -8.68 12.86
N ASP A 142 19.90 -8.96 13.19
CA ASP A 142 19.28 -10.27 12.99
C ASP A 142 18.58 -10.37 11.62
N ASP A 143 18.50 -11.58 11.06
CA ASP A 143 17.65 -11.84 9.90
C ASP A 143 16.17 -11.80 10.31
N MET A 144 15.32 -11.22 9.48
CA MET A 144 13.91 -11.00 9.78
C MET A 144 13.02 -11.91 8.94
N ASP A 145 12.17 -12.69 9.61
CA ASP A 145 11.03 -13.36 9.00
C ASP A 145 9.85 -12.40 8.79
N TRP A 146 9.00 -12.73 7.83
CA TRP A 146 7.82 -11.92 7.51
C TRP A 146 6.69 -12.78 6.97
N THR A 147 5.47 -12.25 7.05
CA THR A 147 4.26 -12.90 6.55
C THR A 147 3.57 -12.01 5.53
N SER A 148 2.75 -12.61 4.67
CA SER A 148 1.94 -11.90 3.70
C SER A 148 0.50 -12.42 3.75
N GLU A 149 -0.45 -11.51 3.66
CA GLU A 149 -1.87 -11.81 3.65
C GLU A 149 -2.58 -10.98 2.59
N VAL A 150 -3.68 -11.54 2.07
CA VAL A 150 -4.53 -10.86 1.10
C VAL A 150 -5.92 -10.68 1.71
N HIS A 151 -6.34 -9.43 1.79
CA HIS A 151 -7.64 -9.02 2.31
C HIS A 151 -8.61 -8.83 1.16
N TYR A 152 -9.83 -9.34 1.29
CA TYR A 152 -10.84 -9.29 0.24
C TYR A 152 -12.12 -8.61 0.73
N ALA A 153 -12.78 -7.90 -0.19
CA ALA A 153 -14.15 -7.45 0.00
C ALA A 153 -14.91 -7.55 -1.33
N GLU A 154 -16.19 -7.87 -1.26
CA GLU A 154 -17.04 -7.96 -2.45
C GLU A 154 -18.48 -7.48 -2.20
N ILE A 155 -19.15 -7.10 -3.28
CA ILE A 155 -20.58 -6.74 -3.29
C ILE A 155 -21.20 -7.06 -4.66
N SER A 156 -22.43 -7.56 -4.66
CA SER A 156 -23.25 -7.68 -5.87
C SER A 156 -23.93 -6.33 -6.18
N LEU A 157 -23.80 -5.88 -7.42
CA LEU A 157 -24.35 -4.62 -7.94
C LEU A 157 -25.44 -4.88 -9.00
N GLY A 158 -26.19 -5.98 -8.84
CA GLY A 158 -27.12 -6.47 -9.85
C GLY A 158 -26.47 -7.52 -10.73
N GLU A 159 -26.27 -7.22 -12.02
CA GLU A 159 -25.64 -8.14 -12.98
C GLU A 159 -24.11 -8.24 -12.81
N GLU A 160 -23.50 -7.28 -12.11
CA GLU A 160 -22.06 -7.20 -11.88
C GLU A 160 -21.71 -7.53 -10.43
N ILE A 161 -20.51 -8.08 -10.21
CA ILE A 161 -19.90 -8.23 -8.89
C ILE A 161 -18.66 -7.34 -8.85
N TYR A 162 -18.58 -6.50 -7.82
CA TYR A 162 -17.34 -5.82 -7.48
C TYR A 162 -16.60 -6.68 -6.47
N ARG A 163 -15.33 -6.98 -6.74
CA ARG A 163 -14.41 -7.63 -5.80
C ARG A 163 -13.09 -6.87 -5.80
N GLN A 164 -12.55 -6.63 -4.61
CA GLN A 164 -11.23 -6.04 -4.43
C GLN A 164 -10.35 -6.94 -3.59
N GLN A 165 -9.05 -6.72 -3.73
CA GLN A 165 -8.05 -7.29 -2.84
C GLN A 165 -7.00 -6.25 -2.45
N ILE A 166 -6.47 -6.35 -1.24
CA ILE A 166 -5.28 -5.63 -0.78
C ILE A 166 -4.31 -6.66 -0.20
N LYS A 167 -3.09 -6.69 -0.71
CA LYS A 167 -2.01 -7.52 -0.20
C LYS A 167 -1.17 -6.71 0.77
N VAL A 168 -0.98 -7.25 1.97
CA VAL A 168 -0.19 -6.63 3.04
C VAL A 168 0.86 -7.62 3.50
N SER A 169 2.09 -7.15 3.62
CA SER A 169 3.18 -7.91 4.22
C SER A 169 3.57 -7.32 5.58
N THR A 170 3.93 -8.17 6.53
CA THR A 170 4.21 -7.76 7.92
C THR A 170 5.55 -8.33 8.40
N VAL A 171 6.38 -7.47 8.98
CA VAL A 171 7.66 -7.80 9.62
C VAL A 171 7.56 -7.37 11.09
N GLY A 172 7.58 -8.33 12.01
CA GLY A 172 7.31 -8.06 13.42
C GLY A 172 5.94 -7.41 13.61
N SER A 173 5.90 -6.15 14.03
CA SER A 173 4.68 -5.35 14.20
C SER A 173 4.45 -4.32 13.10
N THR A 174 5.34 -4.23 12.10
CA THR A 174 5.26 -3.23 11.02
C THR A 174 4.65 -3.86 9.78
N SER A 175 3.62 -3.23 9.23
CA SER A 175 2.91 -3.71 8.04
C SER A 175 3.11 -2.77 6.86
N TYR A 176 3.15 -3.35 5.66
CA TYR A 176 3.42 -2.68 4.39
C TYR A 176 2.36 -3.09 3.37
N VAL A 177 1.76 -2.10 2.70
CA VAL A 177 0.86 -2.36 1.57
C VAL A 177 1.70 -2.70 0.35
N ASP A 178 1.62 -3.94 -0.13
CA ASP A 178 2.37 -4.39 -1.30
C ASP A 178 1.70 -3.91 -2.59
N GLU A 179 0.39 -4.14 -2.67
CA GLU A 179 -0.47 -3.76 -3.80
C GLU A 179 -1.94 -3.90 -3.41
N GLY A 180 -2.81 -3.25 -4.18
CA GLY A 180 -4.25 -3.40 -4.06
C GLY A 180 -4.93 -3.15 -5.39
N ASN A 181 -5.92 -3.95 -5.73
CA ASN A 181 -6.63 -3.81 -7.01
C ASN A 181 -8.06 -4.35 -6.97
N ARG A 182 -8.86 -3.94 -7.95
CA ARG A 182 -10.10 -4.64 -8.30
C ARG A 182 -9.74 -5.94 -9.02
N VAL A 183 -10.25 -7.05 -8.51
CA VAL A 183 -10.13 -8.36 -9.15
C VAL A 183 -11.50 -8.70 -9.74
N ILE A 184 -11.51 -9.19 -10.98
CA ILE A 184 -12.74 -9.62 -11.66
C ILE A 184 -13.18 -10.96 -11.03
#